data_AF-A0A2C5XKB8-F1
#
_entry.id   AF-A0A2C5XKB8-F1
#
_cell.length_a   1.000
_cell.length_b   1.000
_cell.length_c   1.000
_cell.angle_alpha   90.00
_cell.angle_beta   90.00
_cell.angle_gamma   90.00
#
_symmetry.space_group_name_H-M   'P 1'
#
loop_
_entity.id
_entity.type
_entity.pdbx_description
1 polymer ?
#
loop_
_entity_poly.entity_id
_entity_poly.type
_entity_poly.pdbx_seq_one_letter_code
_entity_poly.pdbx_strand_id
1 'polypeptide(L)'
;MHFYEPCPEELFQAGGLEQWMNLVSSGNPLNSTSIDFGSCSTKWSRNITCSTLGLASLLSAIRILVAEARGRLKSRADKHWTLIPGEAYLEDSSTSHIAPLLMEIYTSSRDGLLRANPHCKALWHNLCMNLTADLTAFELAAGRHGPQRGRAALADLTVWSQTSAARRCVVHAAQVYLAMSERKPMDATLFMSEIAVFNAGIVLGIYFLVLTPASETQGHCRVQALELLQHVDMSDIGTEGLAGHVSWQSEVLDCPVRRFIRQGGSLSFSGTVYHGGYYFARKILVEYMMLLEEFPGSSARQRCRLLQILSDTIAAN
;
A
#
# COMPACT_ATOMS: atom_id res chain seq x y z
N MET A 1 -7.64 -4.66 -20.36
CA MET A 1 -6.93 -5.90 -19.99
C MET A 1 -7.94 -6.83 -19.35
N HIS A 2 -8.08 -8.06 -19.84
CA HIS A 2 -8.98 -9.05 -19.24
C HIS A 2 -8.19 -9.95 -18.28
N PHE A 3 -8.70 -10.12 -17.06
CA PHE A 3 -8.21 -11.07 -16.08
C PHE A 3 -9.18 -12.23 -16.00
N TYR A 4 -8.67 -13.46 -16.07
CA TYR A 4 -9.45 -14.66 -15.82
C TYR A 4 -9.00 -15.21 -14.47
N GLU A 5 -9.93 -15.37 -13.54
CA GLU A 5 -9.67 -16.01 -12.25
C GLU A 5 -9.12 -17.44 -12.44
N PRO A 6 -8.22 -17.91 -11.56
CA PRO A 6 -7.89 -19.32 -11.49
C PRO A 6 -9.16 -20.18 -11.30
N CYS A 7 -9.11 -21.44 -11.72
CA CYS A 7 -10.13 -22.41 -11.30
C CYS A 7 -10.14 -22.55 -9.76
N PRO A 8 -11.25 -23.02 -9.16
CA PRO A 8 -11.31 -23.37 -7.73
C PRO A 8 -10.07 -24.15 -7.27
N GLU A 9 -9.57 -23.83 -6.08
CA GLU A 9 -8.31 -24.38 -5.55
C GLU A 9 -8.37 -25.90 -5.43
N GLU A 10 -9.55 -26.45 -5.16
CA GLU A 10 -9.83 -27.89 -5.08
C GLU A 10 -9.58 -28.59 -6.42
N LEU A 11 -9.91 -27.93 -7.55
CA LEU A 11 -9.62 -28.47 -8.88
C LEU A 11 -8.11 -28.45 -9.16
N PHE A 12 -7.40 -27.42 -8.70
CA PHE A 12 -5.95 -27.34 -8.87
C PHE A 12 -5.20 -28.36 -7.98
N GLN A 13 -5.72 -28.63 -6.79
CA GLN A 13 -5.14 -29.57 -5.83
C GLN A 13 -5.59 -31.02 -6.02
N ALA A 14 -6.41 -31.32 -7.02
CA ALA A 14 -6.88 -32.68 -7.30
C ALA A 14 -5.69 -33.61 -7.57
N GLY A 15 -5.53 -34.67 -6.76
CA GLY A 15 -4.40 -35.59 -6.79
C GLY A 15 -4.41 -36.56 -7.98
N GLY A 16 -5.40 -36.48 -8.87
CA GLY A 16 -5.52 -37.33 -10.04
C GLY A 16 -6.80 -37.08 -10.85
N LEU A 17 -6.87 -37.71 -12.02
CA LEU A 17 -7.96 -37.52 -12.98
C LEU A 17 -9.34 -37.86 -12.40
N GLU A 18 -9.47 -38.95 -11.64
CA GLU A 18 -10.75 -39.35 -11.04
C GLU A 18 -11.26 -38.33 -10.03
N GLN A 19 -10.39 -37.85 -9.14
CA GLN A 19 -10.75 -36.82 -8.16
C GLN A 19 -11.14 -35.51 -8.85
N TRP A 20 -10.40 -35.11 -9.89
CA TRP A 20 -10.70 -33.93 -10.68
C TRP A 20 -12.06 -34.06 -11.39
N MET A 21 -12.32 -35.18 -12.06
CA MET A 21 -13.60 -35.43 -12.73
C MET A 21 -14.78 -35.45 -11.75
N ASN A 22 -14.59 -36.00 -10.54
CA ASN A 22 -15.60 -35.97 -9.50
C ASN A 22 -15.92 -34.54 -9.05
N LEU A 23 -14.90 -33.70 -8.85
CA LEU A 23 -15.08 -32.29 -8.49
C LEU A 23 -15.84 -31.51 -9.56
N VAL A 24 -15.48 -31.71 -10.84
CA VAL A 24 -16.19 -31.11 -11.98
C VAL A 24 -17.65 -31.57 -12.04
N SER A 25 -17.88 -32.87 -11.90
CA SER A 25 -19.22 -33.47 -11.92
C SER A 25 -20.08 -33.03 -10.74
N SER A 26 -19.45 -32.59 -9.64
CA SER A 26 -20.12 -32.05 -8.45
C SER A 26 -20.57 -30.59 -8.61
N GLY A 27 -20.40 -30.00 -9.81
CA GLY A 27 -20.85 -28.64 -10.12
C GLY A 27 -19.80 -27.56 -9.85
N ASN A 28 -18.53 -27.92 -9.65
CA ASN A 28 -17.47 -26.91 -9.59
C ASN A 28 -17.30 -26.26 -10.97
N PRO A 29 -17.36 -24.92 -11.08
CA PRO A 29 -17.30 -24.25 -12.36
C PRO A 29 -15.92 -24.44 -13.00
N LEU A 30 -15.92 -25.04 -14.20
CA LEU A 30 -14.75 -25.11 -15.07
C LEU A 30 -14.40 -23.76 -15.69
N ASN A 31 -15.42 -22.91 -15.89
CA ASN A 31 -15.27 -21.62 -16.52
C ASN A 31 -14.96 -20.56 -15.46
N SER A 32 -13.84 -19.89 -15.68
CA SER A 32 -13.41 -18.76 -14.88
C SER A 32 -14.28 -17.52 -15.14
N THR A 33 -14.58 -16.75 -14.09
CA THR A 33 -15.12 -15.40 -14.26
C THR A 33 -14.05 -14.46 -14.80
N SER A 34 -14.37 -13.75 -15.88
CA SER A 34 -13.48 -12.74 -16.45
C SER A 34 -13.78 -11.34 -15.93
N ILE A 35 -12.74 -10.60 -15.55
CA ILE A 35 -12.81 -9.20 -15.14
C ILE A 35 -12.19 -8.36 -16.25
N ASP A 36 -12.93 -7.38 -16.77
CA ASP A 36 -12.37 -6.37 -17.66
C ASP A 36 -11.97 -5.12 -16.87
N PHE A 37 -10.66 -4.90 -16.72
CA PHE A 37 -10.13 -3.72 -16.05
C PHE A 37 -10.42 -2.41 -16.82
N GLY A 38 -10.70 -2.47 -18.12
CA GLY A 38 -10.88 -1.28 -18.96
C GLY A 38 -12.28 -0.65 -18.92
N SER A 39 -13.28 -1.37 -18.40
CA SER A 39 -14.66 -0.87 -18.36
C SER A 39 -14.95 -0.21 -17.02
N CYS A 40 -15.37 1.06 -17.03
CA CYS A 40 -15.82 1.82 -15.84
C CYS A 40 -17.14 1.28 -15.23
N SER A 41 -17.63 0.13 -15.72
CA SER A 41 -18.86 -0.54 -15.33
C SER A 41 -18.55 -1.99 -14.95
N THR A 42 -17.62 -2.18 -14.03
CA THR A 42 -17.46 -3.46 -13.36
C THR A 42 -18.67 -3.65 -12.44
N LYS A 43 -19.65 -4.44 -12.89
CA LYS A 43 -20.45 -5.21 -11.94
C LYS A 43 -19.50 -6.27 -11.40
N TRP A 44 -18.60 -5.88 -10.49
CA TRP A 44 -17.75 -6.83 -9.79
C TRP A 44 -18.69 -7.80 -9.08
N SER A 45 -18.72 -9.05 -9.54
CA SER A 45 -19.57 -10.03 -8.87
C SER A 45 -19.01 -10.20 -7.46
N ARG A 46 -19.87 -10.07 -6.45
CA ARG A 46 -19.54 -10.17 -5.01
C ARG A 46 -18.89 -11.50 -4.61
N ASN A 47 -18.71 -12.42 -5.55
CA ASN A 47 -18.15 -13.76 -5.36
C ASN A 47 -16.73 -13.89 -5.93
N ILE A 48 -16.14 -12.82 -6.49
CA ILE A 48 -14.77 -12.85 -7.03
C ILE A 48 -13.78 -13.00 -5.87
N THR A 49 -12.98 -14.07 -5.96
CA THR A 49 -11.79 -14.40 -5.14
C THR A 49 -12.05 -14.75 -3.67
N CYS A 50 -12.57 -15.96 -3.43
CA CYS A 50 -12.54 -16.59 -2.11
C CYS A 50 -11.20 -17.31 -1.80
N SER A 51 -10.36 -17.59 -2.80
CA SER A 51 -9.08 -18.29 -2.59
C SER A 51 -7.89 -17.32 -2.50
N THR A 52 -6.88 -17.71 -1.72
CA THR A 52 -5.63 -16.94 -1.58
C THR A 52 -4.92 -16.78 -2.94
N LEU A 53 -4.91 -17.85 -3.75
CA LEU A 53 -4.30 -17.83 -5.08
C LEU A 53 -5.02 -16.86 -6.02
N GLY A 54 -6.36 -16.90 -6.07
CA GLY A 54 -7.14 -16.00 -6.91
C GLY A 54 -6.89 -14.54 -6.58
N LEU A 55 -6.89 -14.20 -5.28
CA LEU A 55 -6.59 -12.84 -4.83
C LEU A 55 -5.14 -12.42 -5.14
N ALA A 56 -4.16 -13.29 -4.92
CA ALA A 56 -2.76 -13.01 -5.24
C ALA A 56 -2.56 -12.78 -6.74
N SER A 57 -3.18 -13.59 -7.60
CA SER A 57 -3.15 -13.43 -9.06
C SER A 57 -3.81 -12.12 -9.50
N LEU A 58 -4.97 -11.78 -8.92
CA LEU A 58 -5.67 -10.54 -9.20
C LEU A 58 -4.83 -9.31 -8.85
N LEU A 59 -4.29 -9.27 -7.63
CA LEU A 59 -3.44 -8.16 -7.17
C LEU A 59 -2.16 -8.04 -8.02
N SER A 60 -1.60 -9.17 -8.47
CA SER A 60 -0.46 -9.18 -9.39
C SER A 60 -0.81 -8.62 -10.77
N ALA A 61 -1.98 -8.97 -11.31
CA ALA A 61 -2.46 -8.41 -12.58
C ALA A 61 -2.65 -6.89 -12.50
N ILE A 62 -3.23 -6.40 -11.41
CA ILE A 62 -3.41 -4.96 -11.18
C ILE A 62 -2.07 -4.26 -10.99
N ARG A 63 -1.10 -4.90 -10.34
CA ARG A 63 0.26 -4.37 -10.25
C ARG A 63 0.87 -4.14 -11.62
N ILE A 64 0.69 -5.09 -12.55
CA ILE A 64 1.17 -4.95 -13.93
C ILE A 64 0.47 -3.77 -14.61
N LEU A 65 -0.85 -3.66 -14.47
CA LEU A 65 -1.64 -2.53 -14.98
C LEU A 65 -1.11 -1.18 -14.45
N VAL A 66 -0.87 -1.06 -13.15
CA VAL A 66 -0.32 0.15 -12.52
C VAL A 66 1.09 0.44 -13.02
N ALA A 67 1.94 -0.58 -13.16
CA ALA A 67 3.31 -0.41 -13.65
C ALA A 67 3.35 0.03 -15.12
N GLU A 68 2.48 -0.53 -15.96
CA GLU A 68 2.32 -0.13 -17.37
C GLU A 68 1.82 1.31 -17.49
N ALA A 69 0.75 1.66 -16.76
CA ALA A 69 0.21 3.01 -16.68
C ALA A 69 1.30 4.01 -16.30
N ARG A 70 2.05 3.71 -15.22
CA ARG A 70 3.15 4.55 -14.75
C ARG A 70 4.25 4.69 -15.79
N GLY A 71 4.70 3.59 -16.38
CA GLY A 71 5.76 3.61 -17.40
C GLY A 71 5.39 4.47 -18.61
N ARG A 72 4.16 4.32 -19.09
CA ARG A 72 3.62 5.08 -20.23
C ARG A 72 3.44 6.56 -19.93
N LEU A 73 2.91 6.91 -18.76
CA LEU A 73 2.67 8.31 -18.41
C LEU A 73 3.98 9.03 -18.06
N LYS A 74 4.90 8.34 -17.38
CA LYS A 74 6.21 8.91 -17.04
C LYS A 74 7.07 9.15 -18.26
N SER A 75 6.98 8.31 -19.29
CA SER A 75 7.73 8.53 -20.55
C SER A 75 7.17 9.68 -21.39
N ARG A 76 5.89 10.04 -21.23
CA ARG A 76 5.23 11.18 -21.88
C ARG A 76 5.35 12.48 -21.09
N ALA A 77 5.81 12.42 -19.85
CA ALA A 77 5.92 13.61 -19.02
C ALA A 77 7.08 14.48 -19.53
N ASP A 78 6.75 15.57 -20.22
CA ASP A 78 7.73 16.58 -20.66
C ASP A 78 8.38 17.34 -19.48
N LYS A 79 7.79 17.24 -18.28
CA LYS A 79 8.22 17.87 -17.01
C LYS A 79 8.51 16.83 -15.92
N HIS A 80 8.96 17.31 -14.75
CA HIS A 80 9.10 16.51 -13.53
C HIS A 80 7.85 15.67 -13.24
N TRP A 81 8.05 14.37 -13.04
CA TRP A 81 7.00 13.41 -12.66
C TRP A 81 6.41 13.76 -11.28
N THR A 82 5.08 13.68 -11.14
CA THR A 82 4.39 13.99 -9.87
C THR A 82 4.76 13.01 -8.76
N LEU A 83 4.83 13.51 -7.52
CA LEU A 83 5.01 12.70 -6.31
C LEU A 83 3.73 11.95 -5.90
N ILE A 84 2.58 12.28 -6.52
CA ILE A 84 1.29 11.64 -6.29
C ILE A 84 0.80 11.04 -7.63
N PRO A 85 1.26 9.83 -8.01
CA PRO A 85 0.95 9.22 -9.30
C PRO A 85 -0.54 9.15 -9.63
N GLY A 86 -1.40 9.02 -8.62
CA GLY A 86 -2.84 9.01 -8.77
C GLY A 86 -3.40 10.26 -9.45
N GLU A 87 -2.76 11.43 -9.30
CA GLU A 87 -3.16 12.66 -9.99
C GLU A 87 -2.97 12.52 -11.50
N ALA A 88 -1.79 12.06 -11.92
CA ALA A 88 -1.50 11.81 -13.33
C ALA A 88 -2.41 10.71 -13.92
N TYR A 89 -2.80 9.71 -13.12
CA TYR A 89 -3.70 8.66 -13.58
C TYR A 89 -5.12 9.17 -13.85
N LEU A 90 -5.59 10.15 -13.08
CA LEU A 90 -6.92 10.74 -13.25
C LEU A 90 -7.01 11.64 -14.48
N GLU A 91 -5.92 12.30 -14.84
CA GLU A 91 -5.85 13.16 -16.02
C GLU A 91 -5.88 12.36 -17.34
N ASP A 92 -5.42 11.10 -17.32
CA ASP A 92 -5.44 10.20 -18.47
C ASP A 92 -6.65 9.27 -18.43
N SER A 93 -7.54 9.40 -19.43
CA SER A 93 -8.80 8.66 -19.52
C SER A 93 -8.62 7.14 -19.55
N SER A 94 -7.45 6.64 -19.96
CA SER A 94 -7.18 5.20 -19.99
C SER A 94 -6.69 4.65 -18.66
N THR A 95 -6.39 5.49 -17.67
CA THR A 95 -5.90 5.09 -16.33
C THR A 95 -6.73 5.62 -15.17
N SER A 96 -7.70 6.48 -15.44
CA SER A 96 -8.55 7.10 -14.40
C SER A 96 -9.34 6.08 -13.57
N HIS A 97 -9.57 4.88 -14.11
CA HIS A 97 -10.27 3.78 -13.44
C HIS A 97 -9.43 3.04 -12.39
N ILE A 98 -8.10 3.23 -12.36
CA ILE A 98 -7.19 2.44 -11.48
C ILE A 98 -7.50 2.66 -9.99
N ALA A 99 -7.71 3.91 -9.57
CA ALA A 99 -8.01 4.21 -8.17
C ALA A 99 -9.39 3.67 -7.75
N PRO A 100 -10.48 3.91 -8.52
CA PRO A 100 -11.78 3.26 -8.28
C PRO A 100 -11.69 1.73 -8.19
N LEU A 101 -10.93 1.10 -9.10
CA LEU A 101 -10.74 -0.36 -9.13
C LEU A 101 -10.15 -0.90 -7.81
N LEU A 102 -9.10 -0.27 -7.27
CA LEU A 102 -8.52 -0.69 -5.99
C LEU A 102 -9.48 -0.54 -4.80
N MET A 103 -10.34 0.48 -4.83
CA MET A 103 -11.37 0.69 -3.81
C MET A 103 -12.53 -0.31 -3.95
N GLU A 104 -12.92 -0.64 -5.18
CA GLU A 104 -13.94 -1.63 -5.47
C GLU A 104 -13.52 -3.03 -4.98
N ILE A 105 -12.25 -3.39 -5.13
CA ILE A 105 -11.71 -4.66 -4.61
C ILE A 105 -11.88 -4.75 -3.09
N TYR A 106 -11.56 -3.67 -2.37
CA TYR A 106 -11.73 -3.67 -0.93
C TYR A 106 -13.20 -3.80 -0.52
N THR A 107 -14.10 -3.09 -1.21
CA THR A 107 -15.54 -3.09 -0.85
C THR A 107 -16.25 -4.36 -1.28
N SER A 108 -15.91 -4.93 -2.44
CA SER A 108 -16.56 -6.11 -3.01
C SER A 108 -15.99 -7.42 -2.48
N SER A 109 -14.70 -7.45 -2.14
CA SER A 109 -14.01 -8.63 -1.60
C SER A 109 -13.52 -8.39 -0.17
N ARG A 110 -14.20 -7.51 0.60
CA ARG A 110 -13.81 -7.11 1.96
C ARG A 110 -13.51 -8.29 2.85
N ASP A 111 -14.46 -9.19 3.01
CA ASP A 111 -14.33 -10.36 3.87
C ASP A 111 -13.26 -11.33 3.34
N GLY A 112 -13.13 -11.43 2.01
CA GLY A 112 -12.06 -12.18 1.36
C GLY A 112 -10.69 -11.63 1.70
N LEU A 113 -10.47 -10.33 1.53
CA LEU A 113 -9.22 -9.63 1.82
C LEU A 113 -8.91 -9.60 3.33
N LEU A 114 -9.91 -9.42 4.20
CA LEU A 114 -9.73 -9.46 5.66
C LEU A 114 -9.37 -10.87 6.16
N ARG A 115 -9.92 -11.92 5.55
CA ARG A 115 -9.54 -13.32 5.84
C ARG A 115 -8.33 -13.79 5.04
N ALA A 116 -7.91 -13.05 4.03
CA ALA A 116 -6.82 -13.44 3.16
C ALA A 116 -5.50 -13.53 3.91
N ASN A 117 -4.60 -14.31 3.32
CA ASN A 117 -3.20 -14.37 3.70
C ASN A 117 -2.62 -12.94 3.88
N PRO A 118 -1.91 -12.66 4.98
CA PRO A 118 -1.28 -11.38 5.25
C PRO A 118 -0.48 -10.76 4.10
N HIS A 119 0.15 -11.60 3.28
CA HIS A 119 0.90 -11.15 2.12
C HIS A 119 0.00 -10.49 1.05
N CYS A 120 -1.24 -10.96 0.87
CA CYS A 120 -2.22 -10.32 -0.02
C CYS A 120 -2.65 -8.95 0.51
N LYS A 121 -2.88 -8.83 1.83
CA LYS A 121 -3.19 -7.55 2.48
C LYS A 121 -2.05 -6.54 2.27
N ALA A 122 -0.81 -6.97 2.52
CA ALA A 122 0.38 -6.15 2.33
C ALA A 122 0.54 -5.70 0.86
N LEU A 123 0.29 -6.60 -0.10
CA LEU A 123 0.35 -6.26 -1.52
C LEU A 123 -0.74 -5.26 -1.92
N TRP A 124 -1.98 -5.43 -1.46
CA TRP A 124 -3.06 -4.47 -1.72
C TRP A 124 -2.73 -3.08 -1.16
N HIS A 125 -2.28 -2.99 0.10
CA HIS A 125 -1.81 -1.72 0.67
C HIS A 125 -0.64 -1.13 -0.12
N ASN A 126 0.31 -1.94 -0.59
CA ASN A 126 1.39 -1.45 -1.44
C ASN A 126 0.90 -0.87 -2.78
N LEU A 127 -0.12 -1.47 -3.40
CA LEU A 127 -0.75 -0.90 -4.60
C LEU A 127 -1.39 0.46 -4.29
N CYS A 128 -2.10 0.58 -3.16
CA CYS A 128 -2.65 1.87 -2.73
C CYS A 128 -1.55 2.91 -2.48
N MET A 129 -0.42 2.54 -1.88
CA MET A 129 0.73 3.43 -1.71
C MET A 129 1.29 3.92 -3.07
N ASN A 130 1.30 3.08 -4.10
CA ASN A 130 1.76 3.47 -5.45
C ASN A 130 0.84 4.50 -6.13
N LEU A 131 -0.38 4.73 -5.61
CA LEU A 131 -1.25 5.81 -6.07
C LEU A 131 -0.94 7.14 -5.37
N THR A 132 -0.49 7.08 -4.12
CA THR A 132 -0.33 8.28 -3.28
C THR A 132 1.12 8.74 -3.12
N ALA A 133 2.07 7.94 -3.60
CA ALA A 133 3.50 8.23 -3.50
C ALA A 133 4.28 7.70 -4.72
N ASP A 134 5.18 8.53 -5.26
CA ASP A 134 6.25 8.07 -6.14
C ASP A 134 7.33 7.36 -5.31
N LEU A 135 7.21 6.04 -5.15
CA LEU A 135 8.17 5.22 -4.39
C LEU A 135 9.62 5.32 -4.92
N THR A 136 9.83 5.73 -6.18
CA THR A 136 11.18 5.98 -6.69
C THR A 136 11.81 7.24 -6.07
N ALA A 137 11.01 8.24 -5.70
CA ALA A 137 11.47 9.41 -4.95
C ALA A 137 11.95 9.01 -3.54
N PHE A 138 11.29 8.05 -2.89
CA PHE A 138 11.72 7.53 -1.59
C PHE A 138 13.03 6.76 -1.69
N GLU A 139 13.20 5.93 -2.72
CA GLU A 139 14.47 5.26 -2.97
C GLU A 139 15.61 6.25 -3.30
N LEU A 140 15.29 7.33 -4.02
CA LEU A 140 16.23 8.43 -4.28
C LEU A 140 16.65 9.12 -2.98
N ALA A 141 15.69 9.49 -2.13
CA ALA A 141 15.92 10.07 -0.81
C ALA A 141 16.72 9.12 0.09
N ALA A 142 16.51 7.81 -0.06
CA ALA A 142 17.32 6.75 0.53
C ALA A 142 18.72 6.58 -0.07
N GLY A 143 19.15 7.47 -0.97
CA GLY A 143 20.52 7.51 -1.48
C GLY A 143 20.79 6.61 -2.69
N ARG A 144 19.77 6.04 -3.36
CA ARG A 144 19.94 5.15 -4.52
C ARG A 144 20.85 5.73 -5.63
N HIS A 145 20.87 7.05 -5.80
CA HIS A 145 21.70 7.74 -6.80
C HIS A 145 22.64 8.79 -6.17
N GLY A 146 23.08 8.54 -4.94
CA GLY A 146 24.04 9.39 -4.22
C GLY A 146 23.42 10.57 -3.47
N PRO A 147 24.24 11.27 -2.65
CA PRO A 147 23.76 12.21 -1.63
C PRO A 147 23.12 13.47 -2.21
N GLN A 148 23.60 13.97 -3.36
CA GLN A 148 23.04 15.19 -3.97
C GLN A 148 21.61 14.98 -4.45
N ARG A 149 21.34 13.86 -5.16
CA ARG A 149 19.99 13.51 -5.59
C ARG A 149 19.10 13.12 -4.41
N GLY A 150 19.66 12.50 -3.38
CA GLY A 150 18.93 12.20 -2.14
C GLY A 150 18.44 13.46 -1.42
N ARG A 151 19.27 14.51 -1.30
CA ARG A 151 18.86 15.79 -0.71
C ARG A 151 17.74 16.49 -1.49
N ALA A 152 17.83 16.48 -2.83
CA ALA A 152 16.76 17.04 -3.67
C ALA A 152 15.45 16.27 -3.47
N ALA A 153 15.50 14.93 -3.48
CA ALA A 153 14.33 14.10 -3.23
C ALA A 153 13.75 14.30 -1.81
N LEU A 154 14.58 14.51 -0.79
CA LEU A 154 14.10 14.84 0.56
C LEU A 154 13.38 16.19 0.62
N ALA A 155 13.85 17.20 -0.11
CA ALA A 155 13.16 18.48 -0.20
C ALA A 155 11.78 18.32 -0.86
N ASP A 156 11.71 17.57 -1.95
CA ASP A 156 10.45 17.22 -2.63
C ASP A 156 9.51 16.45 -1.70
N LEU A 157 10.02 15.46 -0.95
CA LEU A 157 9.26 14.67 0.01
C LEU A 157 8.81 15.46 1.24
N THR A 158 9.51 16.53 1.59
CA THR A 158 9.07 17.48 2.63
C THR A 158 7.80 18.21 2.21
N VAL A 159 7.67 18.56 0.92
CA VAL A 159 6.43 19.15 0.39
C VAL A 159 5.33 18.10 0.31
N TRP A 160 5.66 16.89 -0.20
CA TRP A 160 4.71 15.78 -0.28
C TRP A 160 4.12 15.42 1.09
N SER A 161 4.92 15.41 2.16
CA SER A 161 4.46 15.02 3.52
C SER A 161 3.32 15.88 4.06
N GLN A 162 3.16 17.11 3.54
CA GLN A 162 2.08 18.02 3.91
C GLN A 162 0.74 17.73 3.20
N THR A 163 0.71 16.81 2.24
CA THR A 163 -0.48 16.47 1.46
C THR A 163 -1.37 15.43 2.15
N SER A 164 -2.66 15.42 1.82
CA SER A 164 -3.58 14.36 2.27
C SER A 164 -3.20 12.98 1.68
N ALA A 165 -2.66 12.96 0.46
CA ALA A 165 -2.13 11.76 -0.16
C ALA A 165 -1.00 11.14 0.66
N ALA A 166 -0.06 11.95 1.18
CA ALA A 166 0.99 11.45 2.05
C ALA A 166 0.46 10.83 3.34
N ARG A 167 -0.52 11.49 3.97
CA ARG A 167 -1.15 10.98 5.19
C ARG A 167 -1.92 9.69 4.94
N ARG A 168 -2.61 9.55 3.80
CA ARG A 168 -3.21 8.28 3.38
C ARG A 168 -2.14 7.21 3.11
N CYS A 169 -1.03 7.58 2.47
CA CYS A 169 0.10 6.69 2.21
C CYS A 169 0.68 6.12 3.50
N VAL A 170 0.86 6.98 4.52
CA VAL A 170 1.34 6.61 5.87
C VAL A 170 0.42 5.61 6.55
N VAL A 171 -0.90 5.79 6.44
CA VAL A 171 -1.87 4.81 6.94
C VAL A 171 -1.67 3.46 6.25
N HIS A 172 -1.59 3.43 4.92
CA HIS A 172 -1.35 2.19 4.19
C HIS A 172 0.00 1.54 4.54
N ALA A 173 1.06 2.33 4.72
CA ALA A 173 2.36 1.83 5.15
C ALA A 173 2.26 1.12 6.52
N ALA A 174 1.60 1.75 7.49
CA ALA A 174 1.38 1.14 8.80
C ALA A 174 0.53 -0.14 8.74
N GLN A 175 -0.48 -0.20 7.86
CA GLN A 175 -1.27 -1.43 7.68
C GLN A 175 -0.47 -2.56 7.01
N VAL A 176 0.55 -2.27 6.20
CA VAL A 176 1.51 -3.29 5.73
C VAL A 176 2.26 -3.89 6.91
N TYR A 177 2.71 -3.06 7.87
CA TYR A 177 3.37 -3.54 9.08
C TYR A 177 2.46 -4.48 9.87
N LEU A 178 1.22 -4.04 10.15
CA LEU A 178 0.25 -4.86 10.88
C LEU A 178 0.01 -6.21 10.21
N ALA A 179 -0.31 -6.19 8.91
CA ALA A 179 -0.51 -7.41 8.15
C ALA A 179 0.69 -8.36 8.31
N MET A 180 1.91 -7.88 8.03
CA MET A 180 3.08 -8.75 8.07
C MET A 180 3.51 -9.15 9.48
N SER A 181 3.15 -8.40 10.53
CA SER A 181 3.38 -8.79 11.92
C SER A 181 2.47 -9.93 12.38
N GLU A 182 1.32 -10.12 11.73
CA GLU A 182 0.35 -11.19 12.01
C GLU A 182 0.64 -12.49 11.24
N ARG A 183 1.66 -12.48 10.37
CA ARG A 183 1.97 -13.63 9.51
C ARG A 183 2.42 -14.83 10.33
N LYS A 184 2.00 -16.01 9.89
CA LYS A 184 2.43 -17.28 10.47
C LYS A 184 3.59 -17.85 9.65
N PRO A 185 4.54 -18.59 10.26
CA PRO A 185 5.62 -19.25 9.51
C PRO A 185 5.13 -20.20 8.42
N MET A 186 3.91 -20.74 8.57
CA MET A 186 3.28 -21.65 7.60
C MET A 186 2.56 -20.91 6.47
N ASP A 187 2.42 -19.59 6.54
CA ASP A 187 1.82 -18.82 5.47
C ASP A 187 2.73 -18.93 4.24
N ALA A 188 2.16 -19.39 3.11
CA ALA A 188 2.91 -19.46 1.87
C ALA A 188 3.48 -18.07 1.57
N THR A 189 4.81 -17.98 1.42
CA THR A 189 5.45 -16.73 1.07
C THR A 189 5.03 -16.35 -0.35
N LEU A 190 4.17 -15.34 -0.46
CA LEU A 190 3.82 -14.81 -1.76
C LEU A 190 4.93 -13.89 -2.26
N PHE A 191 5.15 -13.93 -3.57
CA PHE A 191 6.11 -13.07 -4.24
C PHE A 191 5.77 -11.59 -3.92
N MET A 192 6.78 -10.77 -3.64
CA MET A 192 6.67 -9.30 -3.50
C MET A 192 6.20 -8.74 -2.16
N SER A 193 5.82 -9.55 -1.18
CA SER A 193 5.52 -9.05 0.18
C SER A 193 6.73 -8.36 0.82
N GLU A 194 7.95 -8.81 0.52
CA GLU A 194 9.17 -8.17 1.03
C GLU A 194 9.38 -6.79 0.40
N ILE A 195 8.89 -6.57 -0.83
CA ILE A 195 8.88 -5.24 -1.47
C ILE A 195 7.85 -4.35 -0.78
N ALA A 196 6.68 -4.89 -0.44
CA ALA A 196 5.66 -4.14 0.28
C ALA A 196 6.17 -3.65 1.64
N VAL A 197 6.81 -4.52 2.43
CA VAL A 197 7.40 -4.17 3.73
C VAL A 197 8.50 -3.12 3.57
N PHE A 198 9.42 -3.32 2.63
CA PHE A 198 10.49 -2.34 2.38
C PHE A 198 9.94 -0.97 1.99
N ASN A 199 9.00 -0.92 1.06
CA ASN A 199 8.36 0.32 0.62
C ASN A 199 7.64 1.03 1.76
N ALA A 200 6.90 0.28 2.59
CA ALA A 200 6.22 0.84 3.75
C ALA A 200 7.21 1.39 4.79
N GLY A 201 8.32 0.67 5.03
CA GLY A 201 9.38 1.11 5.94
C GLY A 201 10.05 2.42 5.49
N ILE A 202 10.43 2.53 4.21
CA ILE A 202 11.02 3.78 3.71
C ILE A 202 10.01 4.93 3.67
N VAL A 203 8.74 4.65 3.34
CA VAL A 203 7.68 5.68 3.34
C VAL A 203 7.49 6.23 4.74
N LEU A 204 7.30 5.36 5.73
CA LEU A 204 7.03 5.79 7.09
C LEU A 204 8.27 6.39 7.77
N GLY A 205 9.45 5.80 7.54
CA GLY A 205 10.72 6.31 8.04
C GLY A 205 11.04 7.71 7.50
N ILE A 206 10.94 7.91 6.18
CA ILE A 206 11.17 9.23 5.56
C ILE A 206 10.06 10.21 5.95
N TYR A 207 8.79 9.79 6.02
CA TYR A 207 7.71 10.65 6.48
C TYR A 207 8.01 11.22 7.86
N PHE A 208 8.40 10.39 8.84
CA PHE A 208 8.80 10.88 10.16
C PHE A 208 10.08 11.72 10.13
N LEU A 209 11.03 11.42 9.23
CA LEU A 209 12.25 12.22 9.09
C LEU A 209 11.96 13.66 8.68
N VAL A 210 11.04 13.85 7.72
CA VAL A 210 10.69 15.17 7.17
C VAL A 210 9.48 15.81 7.87
N LEU A 211 8.83 15.10 8.79
CA LEU A 211 7.70 15.62 9.54
C LEU A 211 8.16 16.80 10.39
N THR A 212 7.64 17.98 10.07
CA THR A 212 7.90 19.18 10.87
C THR A 212 7.09 19.08 12.17
N PRO A 213 7.71 19.30 13.35
CA PRO A 213 6.97 19.37 14.59
C PRO A 213 5.86 20.42 14.46
N ALA A 214 4.61 20.05 14.80
CA ALA A 214 3.52 21.00 14.81
C ALA A 214 3.90 22.16 15.74
N SER A 215 3.87 23.40 15.24
CA SER A 215 4.09 24.58 16.08
C SER A 215 3.11 24.53 17.26
N GLU A 216 3.63 24.73 18.48
CA GLU A 216 2.89 24.68 19.76
C GLU A 216 1.77 25.72 19.89
N THR A 217 1.36 26.38 18.80
CA THR A 217 0.37 27.46 18.76
C THR A 217 -1.08 26.99 18.73
N GLN A 218 -1.36 25.68 18.66
CA GLN A 218 -2.73 25.16 18.87
C GLN A 218 -2.96 24.89 20.36
N GLY A 219 -3.47 25.91 21.05
CA GLY A 219 -3.79 25.85 22.47
C GLY A 219 -4.68 24.66 22.84
N HIS A 220 -4.28 23.95 23.90
CA HIS A 220 -5.11 23.25 24.90
C HIS A 220 -6.14 22.19 24.46
N CYS A 221 -6.34 21.96 23.16
CA CYS A 221 -7.09 20.80 22.69
C CYS A 221 -6.12 19.60 22.65
N ARG A 222 -6.20 18.73 23.66
CA ARG A 222 -5.57 17.39 23.65
C ARG A 222 -6.18 16.58 22.50
N VAL A 223 -5.75 16.81 21.26
CA VAL A 223 -6.05 15.90 20.16
C VAL A 223 -5.24 14.64 20.44
N GLN A 224 -5.95 13.54 20.71
CA GLN A 224 -5.32 12.24 20.91
C GLN A 224 -4.51 11.86 19.67
N ALA A 225 -3.26 11.43 19.87
CA ALA A 225 -2.43 10.95 18.77
C ALA A 225 -3.10 9.76 18.08
N LEU A 226 -3.07 9.74 16.75
CA LEU A 226 -3.59 8.62 15.98
C LEU A 226 -2.61 7.44 16.08
N GLU A 227 -3.05 6.33 16.68
CA GLU A 227 -2.26 5.09 16.69
C GLU A 227 -2.21 4.46 15.30
N LEU A 228 -1.04 4.48 14.68
CA LEU A 228 -0.82 3.95 13.34
C LEU A 228 -1.00 2.42 13.26
N LEU A 229 -0.72 1.73 14.36
CA LEU A 229 -0.88 0.27 14.47
C LEU A 229 -2.29 -0.14 14.95
N GLN A 230 -3.30 0.74 14.83
CA GLN A 230 -4.69 0.34 15.01
C GLN A 230 -5.22 -0.35 13.73
N HIS A 231 -6.17 -1.27 13.87
CA HIS A 231 -6.90 -1.79 12.73
C HIS A 231 -7.75 -0.68 12.10
N VAL A 232 -7.67 -0.55 10.77
CA VAL A 232 -8.39 0.48 10.03
C VAL A 232 -9.31 -0.17 8.99
N ASP A 233 -10.61 0.11 9.07
CA ASP A 233 -11.54 -0.20 7.99
C ASP A 233 -11.39 0.84 6.87
N MET A 234 -10.96 0.40 5.69
CA MET A 234 -10.72 1.31 4.57
C MET A 234 -12.02 1.86 4.00
N SER A 235 -13.16 1.23 4.30
CA SER A 235 -14.50 1.74 3.97
C SER A 235 -14.79 3.06 4.69
N ASP A 236 -14.31 3.20 5.94
CA ASP A 236 -14.47 4.40 6.75
C ASP A 236 -13.63 5.57 6.23
N ILE A 237 -12.60 5.32 5.42
CA ILE A 237 -11.79 6.36 4.78
C ILE A 237 -12.38 6.74 3.41
N GLY A 238 -12.90 5.76 2.67
CA GLY A 238 -13.41 5.95 1.32
C GLY A 238 -12.31 6.49 0.39
N THR A 239 -12.60 7.56 -0.35
CA THR A 239 -11.67 8.18 -1.30
C THR A 239 -10.83 9.31 -0.71
N GLU A 240 -10.94 9.58 0.60
CA GLU A 240 -10.23 10.68 1.26
C GLU A 240 -8.70 10.56 1.11
N GLY A 241 -8.04 11.61 0.61
CA GLY A 241 -6.60 11.58 0.34
C GLY A 241 -6.19 10.78 -0.91
N LEU A 242 -7.13 10.35 -1.75
CA LEU A 242 -6.83 10.01 -3.14
C LEU A 242 -6.86 11.27 -4.00
N ALA A 243 -6.07 11.27 -5.06
CA ALA A 243 -6.03 12.35 -6.03
C ALA A 243 -7.43 12.69 -6.58
N GLY A 244 -7.67 13.96 -6.89
CA GLY A 244 -8.93 14.45 -7.50
C GLY A 244 -10.20 14.32 -6.64
N HIS A 245 -10.14 13.65 -5.49
CA HIS A 245 -11.26 13.52 -4.56
C HIS A 245 -11.15 14.55 -3.44
N VAL A 246 -11.85 15.67 -3.60
CA VAL A 246 -12.13 16.57 -2.48
C VAL A 246 -13.41 16.07 -1.82
N SER A 247 -13.34 15.65 -0.56
CA SER A 247 -14.51 15.26 0.23
C SER A 247 -15.35 16.49 0.58
N TRP A 248 -16.04 17.05 -0.40
CA TRP A 248 -17.14 17.95 -0.14
C TRP A 248 -18.32 17.09 0.32
N GLN A 249 -18.58 17.12 1.63
CA GLN A 249 -19.86 16.71 2.21
C GLN A 249 -20.27 15.26 1.91
N SER A 250 -19.75 14.33 2.69
CA SER A 250 -20.44 13.05 2.88
C SER A 250 -20.73 12.92 4.37
N GLU A 251 -22.01 12.75 4.71
CA GLU A 251 -22.56 12.50 6.07
C GLU A 251 -22.05 11.18 6.70
N VAL A 252 -20.92 10.66 6.22
CA VAL A 252 -20.25 9.50 6.77
C VAL A 252 -19.55 9.91 8.05
N LEU A 253 -19.77 9.12 9.11
CA LEU A 253 -19.18 9.24 10.44
C LEU A 253 -17.70 9.67 10.37
N ASP A 254 -17.38 10.80 11.00
CA ASP A 254 -16.02 11.35 11.05
C ASP A 254 -15.11 10.45 11.92
N CYS A 255 -14.34 9.57 11.28
CA CYS A 255 -13.40 8.69 11.99
C CYS A 255 -12.04 9.38 12.20
N PRO A 256 -11.27 9.03 13.26
CA PRO A 256 -9.98 9.65 13.55
C PRO A 256 -8.98 9.59 12.39
N VAL A 257 -8.97 8.48 11.64
CA VAL A 257 -8.06 8.27 10.51
C VAL A 257 -8.38 9.23 9.36
N ARG A 258 -9.67 9.39 9.03
CA ARG A 258 -10.13 10.33 8.00
C ARG A 258 -9.81 11.77 8.38
N ARG A 259 -9.99 12.14 9.65
CA ARG A 259 -9.60 13.47 10.18
C ARG A 259 -8.10 13.71 10.03
N PHE A 260 -7.28 12.71 10.41
CA PHE A 260 -5.83 12.78 10.21
C PHE A 260 -5.47 12.96 8.73
N ILE A 261 -6.07 12.18 7.81
CA ILE A 261 -5.79 12.32 6.37
C ILE A 261 -6.11 13.73 5.87
N ARG A 262 -7.18 14.36 6.35
CA ARG A 262 -7.52 15.74 5.97
C ARG A 262 -6.59 16.78 6.57
N GLN A 263 -6.37 16.71 7.88
CA GLN A 263 -5.86 17.83 8.68
C GLN A 263 -4.43 17.61 9.21
N GLY A 264 -3.89 16.40 9.11
CA GLY A 264 -2.71 16.01 9.87
C GLY A 264 -3.02 15.82 11.34
N GLY A 265 -1.97 15.75 12.15
CA GLY A 265 -2.07 15.57 13.60
C GLY A 265 -0.93 14.73 14.16
N SER A 266 -0.92 14.61 15.48
CA SER A 266 0.03 13.76 16.19
C SER A 266 -0.19 12.29 15.85
N LEU A 267 0.90 11.55 15.69
CA LEU A 267 0.88 10.11 15.42
C LEU A 267 1.48 9.38 16.61
N SER A 268 0.95 8.19 16.90
CA SER A 268 1.63 7.21 17.73
C SER A 268 1.91 5.94 16.93
N PHE A 269 2.98 5.25 17.31
CA PHE A 269 3.35 3.96 16.75
C PHE A 269 3.71 3.04 17.91
N SER A 270 2.96 1.94 18.05
CA SER A 270 3.11 0.99 19.17
C SER A 270 2.95 1.69 20.53
N GLY A 271 1.94 2.56 20.64
CA GLY A 271 1.59 3.29 21.87
C GLY A 271 2.51 4.45 22.25
N THR A 272 3.59 4.68 21.49
CA THR A 272 4.50 5.82 21.71
C THR A 272 4.15 6.95 20.76
N VAL A 273 4.02 8.19 21.25
CA VAL A 273 3.78 9.38 20.40
C VAL A 273 5.07 9.80 19.70
N TYR A 274 5.00 10.02 18.39
CA TYR A 274 6.13 10.37 17.54
C TYR A 274 6.00 11.83 17.10
N HIS A 275 7.04 12.62 17.33
CA HIS A 275 7.08 14.06 17.03
C HIS A 275 7.82 14.40 15.73
N GLY A 276 8.19 13.39 14.95
CA GLY A 276 9.07 13.56 13.78
C GLY A 276 10.55 13.69 14.14
N GLY A 277 11.40 13.71 13.13
CA GLY A 277 12.86 13.79 13.24
C GLY A 277 13.59 12.44 13.25
N TYR A 278 14.93 12.55 13.29
CA TYR A 278 15.87 11.46 13.08
C TYR A 278 15.66 10.24 14.01
N TYR A 279 15.45 10.48 15.31
CA TYR A 279 15.28 9.41 16.29
C TYR A 279 14.08 8.50 15.97
N PHE A 280 12.95 9.11 15.66
CA PHE A 280 11.71 8.41 15.36
C PHE A 280 11.74 7.75 13.98
N ALA A 281 12.30 8.42 12.98
CA ALA A 281 12.56 7.85 11.66
C ALA A 281 13.40 6.56 11.77
N ARG A 282 14.48 6.61 12.54
CA ARG A 282 15.35 5.46 12.81
C ARG A 282 14.59 4.31 13.46
N LYS A 283 13.81 4.57 14.50
CA LYS A 283 12.99 3.53 15.16
C LYS A 283 12.10 2.81 14.16
N ILE A 284 11.36 3.56 13.35
CA ILE A 284 10.50 2.97 12.31
C ILE A 284 11.30 2.10 11.35
N LEU A 285 12.44 2.58 10.83
CA LEU A 285 13.25 1.80 9.89
C LEU A 285 13.72 0.48 10.51
N VAL A 286 14.08 0.48 11.79
CA VAL A 286 14.46 -0.74 12.52
C VAL A 286 13.28 -1.69 12.68
N GLU A 287 12.09 -1.22 13.04
CA GLU A 287 10.89 -2.08 13.16
C GLU A 287 10.58 -2.81 11.85
N TYR A 288 10.62 -2.12 10.70
CA TYR A 288 10.41 -2.74 9.39
C TYR A 288 11.58 -3.62 8.95
N MET A 289 12.80 -3.31 9.37
CA MET A 289 13.97 -4.17 9.16
C MET A 289 13.77 -5.51 9.87
N MET A 290 13.33 -5.51 11.14
CA MET A 290 13.04 -6.74 11.90
C MET A 290 11.99 -7.60 11.20
N LEU A 291 10.93 -6.99 10.64
CA LEU A 291 9.96 -7.74 9.84
C LEU A 291 10.60 -8.39 8.59
N LEU A 292 11.54 -7.70 7.92
CA LEU A 292 12.24 -8.22 6.74
C LEU A 292 13.21 -9.36 7.05
N GLU A 293 13.80 -9.40 8.24
CA GLU A 293 14.76 -10.46 8.63
C GLU A 293 14.14 -11.84 8.64
N GLU A 294 12.84 -11.94 8.94
CA GLU A 294 12.11 -13.21 8.96
C GLU A 294 11.63 -13.66 7.56
N PHE A 295 11.95 -12.92 6.49
CA PHE A 295 11.70 -13.37 5.12
C PHE A 295 12.90 -14.18 4.56
N PRO A 296 12.63 -15.31 3.87
CA PRO A 296 13.70 -16.06 3.22
C PRO A 296 14.19 -15.35 1.94
N GLY A 297 15.44 -15.62 1.57
CA GLY A 297 16.00 -15.25 0.26
C GLY A 297 16.94 -14.05 0.24
N SER A 298 17.69 -13.92 -0.85
CA SER A 298 18.68 -12.84 -1.04
C SER A 298 18.05 -11.47 -1.23
N SER A 299 16.85 -11.41 -1.81
CA SER A 299 16.13 -10.16 -2.08
C SER A 299 15.70 -9.47 -0.77
N ALA A 300 15.16 -10.24 0.19
CA ALA A 300 14.80 -9.75 1.52
C ALA A 300 16.04 -9.26 2.28
N ARG A 301 17.12 -10.06 2.30
CA ARG A 301 18.40 -9.67 2.91
C ARG A 301 18.97 -8.37 2.34
N GLN A 302 18.87 -8.17 1.02
CA GLN A 302 19.31 -6.93 0.40
C GLN A 302 18.50 -5.73 0.91
N ARG A 303 17.17 -5.85 0.99
CA ARG A 303 16.29 -4.76 1.50
C ARG A 303 16.50 -4.49 2.98
N CYS A 304 16.70 -5.54 3.77
CA CYS A 304 17.08 -5.44 5.18
C CYS A 304 18.36 -4.61 5.35
N ARG A 305 19.42 -4.93 4.58
CA ARG A 305 20.67 -4.15 4.57
C ARG A 305 20.44 -2.70 4.16
N LEU A 306 19.56 -2.43 3.20
CA LEU A 306 19.24 -1.05 2.80
C LEU A 306 18.57 -0.28 3.94
N LEU A 307 17.59 -0.87 4.65
CA LEU A 307 16.97 -0.22 5.81
C LEU A 307 17.98 0.01 6.95
N GLN A 308 18.89 -0.96 7.17
CA GLN A 308 19.97 -0.82 8.14
C GLN A 308 20.88 0.37 7.80
N ILE A 309 21.39 0.43 6.57
CA ILE A 309 22.22 1.55 6.10
C ILE A 309 21.50 2.88 6.27
N LEU A 310 20.21 2.95 5.94
CA LEU A 310 19.41 4.16 6.13
C LEU A 310 19.29 4.57 7.59
N SER A 311 18.96 3.62 8.46
CA SER A 311 18.89 3.83 9.91
C SER A 311 20.21 4.38 10.46
N ASP A 312 21.34 3.82 10.03
CA ASP A 312 22.67 4.21 10.50
C ASP A 312 23.09 5.57 9.94
N THR A 313 22.76 5.86 8.68
CA THR A 313 23.08 7.15 8.03
C THR A 313 22.27 8.30 8.63
N ILE A 314 21.02 8.04 9.00
CA ILE A 314 20.17 8.99 9.72
C ILE A 314 20.70 9.23 11.14
N ALA A 315 21.37 8.25 11.77
CA ALA A 315 21.96 8.40 13.10
C ALA A 315 23.28 9.20 13.12
N ALA A 316 23.96 9.35 11.98
CA ALA A 316 25.26 10.00 11.87
C ALA A 316 25.19 11.52 11.63
N ASN A 317 23.98 12.08 11.51
CA ASN A 317 23.71 13.52 11.33
C ASN A 317 22.89 14.06 12.51
#